data_AF-A0A816ZUE6-F1
#
_entry.id   AF-A0A816ZUE6-F1
#
_cell.length_a   1.000
_cell.length_b   1.000
_cell.length_c   1.000
_cell.angle_alpha   90.00
_cell.angle_beta   90.00
_cell.angle_gamma   90.00
#
_symmetry.space_group_name_H-M   'P 1'
#
loop_
_entity.id
_entity.type
_entity.pdbx_description
1 polymer ?
#
loop_
_entity_poly.entity_id
_entity_poly.type
_entity_poly.pdbx_seq_one_letter_code
_entity_poly.pdbx_strand_id
1 'polypeptide(L)'
;MLHISIGIIHDIIKKKQPSFLGLHHIRKAAKSGHTEARYVYSVLLMAIGQTEKGIKIINKLTDQEGIATVDSCCTNMQISLQDINLSMKKIFVDSLAQMKPVDNCHPPEINTACSTCYHFFLMTEFFEMMLGLN
;
A
#
# COMPACT_ATOMS: atom_id res chain seq x y z
N MET A 1 -12.56 9.08 11.64
CA MET A 1 -11.64 10.23 11.56
C MET A 1 -10.31 9.80 12.22
N LEU A 2 -9.35 9.34 11.42
CA LEU A 2 -8.06 8.85 11.93
C LEU A 2 -7.15 10.01 12.29
N HIS A 3 -7.10 10.36 13.58
CA HIS A 3 -6.02 11.19 14.12
C HIS A 3 -4.67 10.44 14.24
N ILE A 4 -4.63 9.14 13.93
CA ILE A 4 -3.44 8.30 14.02
C ILE A 4 -2.65 8.25 12.69
N SER A 5 -3.27 8.57 11.56
CA SER A 5 -2.68 8.32 10.23
C SER A 5 -1.69 9.40 9.77
N ILE A 6 -1.98 10.68 9.98
CA ILE A 6 -1.18 11.76 9.38
C ILE A 6 0.23 11.81 9.99
N GLY A 7 0.34 11.72 11.32
CA GLY A 7 1.64 11.80 12.00
C GLY A 7 2.58 10.63 11.66
N ILE A 8 2.03 9.41 11.54
CA ILE A 8 2.81 8.19 11.28
C ILE A 8 3.26 8.11 9.82
N ILE A 9 2.37 8.48 8.88
CA ILE A 9 2.70 8.49 7.46
C ILE A 9 3.70 9.63 7.15
N HIS A 10 3.52 10.80 7.76
CA HIS A 10 4.46 11.92 7.66
C HIS A 10 5.88 11.53 8.12
N ASP A 11 5.99 10.69 9.15
CA ASP A 11 7.27 10.22 9.70
C ASP A 11 7.94 9.12 8.84
N ILE A 12 7.15 8.28 8.18
CA ILE A 12 7.64 7.26 7.23
C ILE A 12 8.24 7.91 5.97
N ILE A 13 7.74 9.09 5.59
CA ILE A 13 7.98 9.66 4.26
C ILE A 13 8.95 10.84 4.29
N LYS A 14 9.02 11.64 5.37
CA LYS A 14 10.02 12.72 5.48
C LYS A 14 11.46 12.26 5.75
N LYS A 15 11.67 11.08 6.36
CA LYS A 15 13.02 10.60 6.68
C LYS A 15 13.57 9.74 5.53
N LYS A 16 14.90 9.78 5.34
CA LYS A 16 15.65 8.94 4.38
C LYS A 16 15.29 7.45 4.46
N GLN A 17 14.73 7.00 5.59
CA GLN A 17 14.08 5.69 5.79
C GLN A 17 12.72 5.87 6.47
N PRO A 18 11.77 4.91 6.33
CA PRO A 18 10.57 4.84 7.17
C PRO A 18 10.98 5.03 8.63
N SER A 19 10.40 5.99 9.38
CA SER A 19 10.74 6.07 10.80
C SER A 19 10.41 4.72 11.44
N PHE A 20 11.41 4.15 12.12
CA PHE A 20 11.28 2.85 12.78
C PHE A 20 10.05 2.82 13.70
N LEU A 21 9.71 3.98 14.30
CA LEU A 21 8.51 4.19 15.10
C LEU A 21 7.21 4.11 14.28
N GLY A 22 7.12 4.83 13.15
CA GLY A 22 5.93 4.85 12.33
C GLY A 22 5.58 3.47 11.77
N LEU A 23 6.59 2.75 11.26
CA LEU A 23 6.42 1.38 10.80
C LEU A 23 6.07 0.42 11.95
N HIS A 24 6.62 0.65 13.15
CA HIS A 24 6.29 -0.13 14.34
C HIS A 24 4.81 0.01 14.73
N HIS A 25 4.27 1.23 14.75
CA HIS A 25 2.86 1.47 15.10
C HIS A 25 1.90 0.88 14.07
N ILE A 26 2.15 1.10 12.78
CA ILE A 26 1.35 0.48 11.70
C ILE A 26 1.40 -1.04 11.80
N ARG A 27 2.59 -1.63 12.01
CA ARG A 27 2.73 -3.08 12.19
C ARG A 27 1.93 -3.59 13.39
N LYS A 28 1.95 -2.87 14.51
CA LYS A 28 1.21 -3.26 15.73
C LYS A 28 -0.30 -3.22 15.49
N ALA A 29 -0.80 -2.15 14.88
CA ALA A 29 -2.21 -1.99 14.53
C ALA A 29 -2.66 -3.05 13.49
N ALA A 30 -1.83 -3.33 12.49
CA ALA A 30 -2.10 -4.38 11.52
C ALA A 30 -2.20 -5.76 12.18
N LYS A 31 -1.29 -6.06 13.13
CA LYS A 31 -1.32 -7.31 13.91
C LYS A 31 -2.54 -7.43 14.83
N SER A 32 -3.09 -6.31 15.31
CA SER A 32 -4.32 -6.30 16.10
C SER A 32 -5.59 -6.35 15.24
N GLY A 33 -5.47 -6.52 13.92
CA GLY A 33 -6.61 -6.69 13.02
C GLY A 33 -7.17 -5.39 12.43
N HIS A 34 -6.54 -4.24 12.65
CA HIS A 34 -7.04 -2.98 12.11
C HIS A 34 -6.94 -2.95 10.57
N THR A 35 -8.08 -2.83 9.89
CA THR A 35 -8.24 -2.96 8.44
C THR A 35 -7.31 -2.05 7.64
N GLU A 36 -7.39 -0.73 7.83
CA GLU A 36 -6.54 0.21 7.09
C GLU A 36 -5.05 0.05 7.40
N ALA A 37 -4.70 -0.26 8.66
CA ALA A 37 -3.32 -0.52 9.02
C ALA A 37 -2.78 -1.77 8.33
N ARG A 38 -3.59 -2.82 8.15
CA ARG A 38 -3.21 -4.01 7.36
C ARG A 38 -2.98 -3.64 5.90
N TYR A 39 -3.87 -2.84 5.31
CA TYR A 39 -3.70 -2.32 3.96
C TYR A 39 -2.38 -1.54 3.82
N VAL A 40 -2.21 -0.47 4.59
CA VAL A 40 -1.01 0.41 4.55
C VAL A 40 0.27 -0.40 4.80
N TYR A 41 0.26 -1.29 5.79
CA TYR A 41 1.42 -2.14 6.07
C TYR A 41 1.75 -3.08 4.91
N SER A 42 0.74 -3.64 4.24
CA SER A 42 0.93 -4.56 3.12
C SER A 42 1.53 -3.87 1.90
N VAL A 43 1.02 -2.71 1.50
CA VAL A 43 1.55 -1.94 0.37
C VAL A 43 2.96 -1.42 0.66
N LEU A 44 3.24 -1.00 1.90
CA LEU A 44 4.61 -0.64 2.30
C LEU A 44 5.58 -1.82 2.23
N LEU A 45 5.15 -3.02 2.64
CA LEU A 45 5.98 -4.22 2.51
C LEU A 45 6.28 -4.55 1.04
N MET A 46 5.28 -4.47 0.16
CA MET A 46 5.49 -4.63 -1.28
C MET A 46 6.47 -3.57 -1.82
N ALA A 47 6.28 -2.31 -1.44
CA ALA A 47 7.11 -1.19 -1.87
C ALA A 47 8.60 -1.32 -1.46
N ILE A 48 8.90 -1.99 -0.34
CA ILE A 48 10.29 -2.21 0.12
C ILE A 48 10.86 -3.56 -0.30
N GLY A 49 10.24 -4.25 -1.27
CA GLY A 49 10.70 -5.54 -1.80
C GLY A 49 10.38 -6.75 -0.93
N GLN A 50 9.58 -6.60 0.14
CA GLN A 50 9.01 -7.72 0.89
C GLN A 50 7.67 -8.18 0.28
N THR A 51 7.68 -8.35 -1.04
CA THR A 51 6.49 -8.54 -1.90
C THR A 51 5.60 -9.70 -1.43
N GLU A 52 6.16 -10.89 -1.23
CA GLU A 52 5.40 -12.06 -0.81
C GLU A 52 4.67 -11.85 0.53
N LYS A 53 5.29 -11.14 1.47
CA LYS A 53 4.68 -10.85 2.77
C LYS A 53 3.54 -9.85 2.63
N GLY A 54 3.72 -8.82 1.80
CA GLY A 54 2.67 -7.85 1.50
C GLY A 54 1.47 -8.52 0.83
N ILE A 55 1.73 -9.31 -0.22
CA ILE A 55 0.71 -10.09 -0.94
C ILE A 55 -0.07 -11.03 0.00
N LYS A 56 0.62 -11.72 0.91
CA LYS A 56 -0.06 -12.60 1.87
C LYS A 56 -1.03 -11.83 2.78
N ILE A 57 -0.66 -10.61 3.20
CA ILE A 57 -1.51 -9.80 4.08
C ILE A 57 -2.69 -9.23 3.30
N ILE A 58 -2.49 -8.76 2.06
CA ILE A 58 -3.56 -8.21 1.23
C ILE A 58 -4.56 -9.29 0.86
N ASN A 59 -4.12 -10.47 0.40
CA ASN A 59 -5.03 -11.58 0.10
C ASN A 59 -5.88 -11.94 1.32
N LYS A 60 -5.25 -12.09 2.49
CA LYS A 60 -6.00 -12.35 3.73
C LYS A 60 -6.97 -11.22 4.08
N LEU A 61 -6.65 -9.96 3.77
CA LEU A 61 -7.55 -8.84 4.01
C LEU A 61 -8.75 -8.91 3.04
N THR A 62 -8.49 -9.12 1.75
CA THR A 62 -9.51 -9.29 0.71
C THR A 62 -10.42 -10.48 0.98
N ASP A 63 -9.88 -11.62 1.40
CA ASP A 63 -10.65 -12.83 1.74
C ASP A 63 -11.60 -12.61 2.93
N GLN A 64 -11.20 -11.78 3.89
CA GLN A 64 -11.95 -11.54 5.14
C GLN A 64 -12.96 -10.42 5.02
N GLU A 65 -12.59 -9.34 4.33
CA GLU A 65 -13.35 -8.08 4.34
C GLU A 65 -13.88 -7.71 2.94
N GLY A 66 -13.49 -8.44 1.90
CA GLY A 66 -13.87 -8.18 0.51
C GLY A 66 -13.02 -7.11 -0.18
N ILE A 67 -13.09 -7.12 -1.52
CA ILE A 67 -12.38 -6.17 -2.39
C ILE A 67 -12.79 -4.72 -2.11
N ALA A 68 -14.09 -4.44 -1.94
CA ALA A 68 -14.59 -3.10 -1.68
C ALA A 68 -13.96 -2.45 -0.43
N THR A 69 -13.64 -3.26 0.58
CA THR A 69 -12.94 -2.78 1.79
C THR A 69 -11.50 -2.39 1.50
N VAL A 70 -10.81 -3.16 0.65
CA VAL A 70 -9.45 -2.82 0.20
C VAL A 70 -9.45 -1.53 -0.61
N ASP A 71 -10.40 -1.38 -1.53
CA ASP A 71 -10.55 -0.16 -2.34
C ASP A 71 -10.81 1.06 -1.46
N SER A 72 -11.71 0.94 -0.46
CA SER A 72 -11.94 2.02 0.50
C SER A 72 -10.69 2.36 1.31
N CYS A 73 -9.87 1.37 1.69
CA CYS A 73 -8.59 1.63 2.36
C CYS A 73 -7.60 2.37 1.45
N CYS A 74 -7.59 2.06 0.15
CA CYS A 74 -6.79 2.76 -0.85
C CYS A 74 -7.21 4.24 -0.93
N THR A 75 -8.50 4.51 -1.12
CA THR A 75 -9.04 5.88 -1.16
C THR A 75 -8.76 6.65 0.13
N ASN A 76 -8.96 6.03 1.30
CA ASN A 76 -8.68 6.69 2.58
C ASN A 76 -7.19 7.02 2.76
N MET A 77 -6.30 6.17 2.24
CA MET A 77 -4.86 6.43 2.22
C MET A 77 -4.54 7.61 1.32
N GLN A 78 -5.09 7.67 0.10
CA GLN A 78 -4.92 8.80 -0.83
C GLN A 78 -5.36 10.13 -0.20
N ILE A 79 -6.56 10.17 0.37
CA ILE A 79 -7.10 11.37 1.06
C ILE A 79 -6.17 11.79 2.21
N SER A 80 -5.69 10.83 3.00
CA SER A 80 -4.79 11.12 4.13
C SER A 80 -3.41 11.65 3.69
N LEU A 81 -3.04 11.41 2.44
CA LEU A 81 -1.76 11.76 1.85
C LEU A 81 -1.77 13.05 1.03
N GLN A 82 -2.94 13.53 0.62
CA GLN A 82 -3.11 14.59 -0.38
C GLN A 82 -2.30 15.86 -0.11
N ASP A 83 -2.23 16.31 1.16
CA ASP A 83 -1.53 17.55 1.55
C ASP A 83 -0.12 17.32 2.12
N ILE A 84 0.37 16.08 2.04
CA ILE A 84 1.69 15.73 2.58
C ILE A 84 2.72 15.82 1.44
N ASN A 85 3.84 16.49 1.69
CA ASN A 85 4.98 16.45 0.76
C ASN A 85 5.67 15.08 0.84
N LEU A 86 5.42 14.24 -0.16
CA LEU A 86 5.92 12.89 -0.24
C LEU A 86 7.23 12.81 -1.01
N SER A 87 8.06 11.83 -0.67
CA SER A 87 9.32 11.59 -1.39
C SER A 87 9.35 10.19 -1.97
N MET A 88 9.47 10.13 -3.30
CA MET A 88 9.73 8.89 -4.01
C MET A 88 11.09 8.31 -3.59
N LYS A 89 11.10 7.01 -3.29
CA LYS A 89 12.32 6.26 -3.00
C LYS A 89 12.63 5.33 -4.15
N LYS A 90 13.93 5.19 -4.50
CA LYS A 90 14.39 4.28 -5.55
C LYS A 90 13.88 2.85 -5.36
N ILE A 91 13.86 2.36 -4.11
CA ILE A 91 13.38 1.01 -3.79
C ILE A 91 11.90 0.79 -4.16
N PHE A 92 11.06 1.84 -4.14
CA PHE A 92 9.67 1.74 -4.56
C PHE A 92 9.58 1.50 -6.06
N VAL A 93 10.40 2.23 -6.83
CA VAL A 93 10.52 2.09 -8.30
C VAL A 93 11.03 0.70 -8.65
N ASP A 94 12.11 0.26 -8.00
CA ASP A 94 12.72 -1.05 -8.25
C ASP A 94 11.73 -2.19 -7.96
N SER A 95 10.97 -2.08 -6.85
CA SER A 95 9.98 -3.09 -6.47
C SER A 95 8.78 -3.10 -7.42
N LEU A 96 8.28 -1.94 -7.84
CA LEU A 96 7.20 -1.85 -8.83
C LEU A 96 7.60 -2.51 -10.15
N ALA A 97 8.81 -2.23 -10.64
CA ALA A 97 9.32 -2.83 -11.88
C ALA A 97 9.39 -4.37 -11.81
N GLN A 98 9.77 -4.92 -10.65
CA GLN A 98 9.80 -6.38 -10.43
C GLN A 98 8.41 -7.01 -10.33
N MET A 99 7.41 -6.24 -9.92
CA MET A 99 6.02 -6.70 -9.82
C MET A 99 5.25 -6.61 -11.14
N LYS A 100 5.83 -6.00 -12.17
CA LYS A 100 5.16 -5.85 -13.46
C LYS A 100 4.76 -7.22 -14.01
N PRO A 101 3.46 -7.46 -14.29
CA PRO A 101 3.01 -8.71 -14.86
C PRO A 101 3.62 -8.92 -16.26
N VAL A 102 3.81 -10.18 -16.64
CA VAL A 102 4.16 -10.54 -18.02
C VAL A 102 2.97 -10.19 -18.94
N ASP A 103 3.24 -9.71 -20.15
CA ASP A 103 2.20 -9.28 -21.11
C ASP A 103 1.11 -10.35 -21.30
N ASN A 104 -0.17 -9.92 -21.41
CA ASN A 104 -1.42 -10.70 -21.53
C ASN A 104 -2.25 -11.01 -20.26
N CYS A 105 -2.02 -10.40 -19.10
CA CYS A 105 -3.08 -10.41 -18.06
C CYS A 105 -4.15 -9.33 -18.37
N HIS A 106 -5.42 -9.74 -18.36
CA HIS A 106 -6.57 -8.94 -18.80
C HIS A 106 -6.68 -7.58 -18.07
N PRO A 107 -7.24 -6.55 -18.74
CA PRO A 107 -7.43 -5.21 -18.16
C PRO A 107 -8.31 -5.23 -16.90
N PRO A 108 -8.18 -4.20 -16.03
CA PRO A 108 -8.52 -4.27 -14.63
C PRO A 108 -9.99 -3.89 -14.43
N GLU A 109 -10.87 -4.88 -14.45
CA GLU A 109 -11.98 -4.83 -13.52
C GLU A 109 -11.49 -5.66 -12.30
N ILE A 110 -11.51 -5.08 -11.09
CA ILE A 110 -10.85 -5.68 -9.90
C ILE A 110 -11.40 -7.09 -9.59
N ASN A 111 -12.63 -7.36 -10.03
CA ASN A 111 -13.33 -8.64 -9.96
C ASN A 111 -12.93 -9.66 -11.06
N THR A 112 -12.22 -9.26 -12.11
CA THR A 112 -11.77 -10.13 -13.22
C THR A 112 -10.24 -10.16 -13.38
N ALA A 113 -9.51 -9.30 -12.67
CA ALA A 113 -8.05 -9.27 -12.67
C ALA A 113 -7.44 -10.56 -12.11
N CYS A 114 -6.38 -11.06 -12.75
CA CYS A 114 -5.55 -12.10 -12.17
C CYS A 114 -4.89 -11.58 -10.88
N SER A 115 -4.58 -12.48 -9.93
CA SER A 115 -3.98 -12.11 -8.64
C SER A 115 -2.74 -11.20 -8.80
N THR A 116 -1.86 -11.50 -9.76
CA THR A 116 -0.68 -10.68 -10.08
C THR A 116 -1.05 -9.27 -10.52
N CYS A 117 -2.04 -9.09 -11.41
CA CYS A 117 -2.50 -7.77 -11.83
C CYS A 117 -3.16 -7.00 -10.70
N TYR A 118 -3.90 -7.69 -9.83
CA TYR A 118 -4.50 -7.06 -8.65
C TYR A 118 -3.43 -6.45 -7.74
N HIS A 119 -2.37 -7.20 -7.41
CA HIS A 119 -1.29 -6.67 -6.56
C HIS A 119 -0.46 -5.59 -7.25
N PHE A 120 -0.22 -5.73 -8.55
CA PHE A 120 0.46 -4.71 -9.34
C PHE A 120 -0.34 -3.42 -9.44
N PHE A 121 -1.67 -3.50 -9.58
CA PHE A 121 -2.58 -2.36 -9.53
C PHE A 121 -2.46 -1.61 -8.21
N LEU A 122 -2.59 -2.30 -7.07
CA LEU A 122 -2.44 -1.68 -5.74
C LEU A 122 -1.06 -1.04 -5.54
N MET A 123 -0.01 -1.65 -6.09
CA MET A 123 1.34 -1.09 -6.04
C MET A 123 1.49 0.15 -6.94
N THR A 124 0.77 0.19 -8.06
CA THR A 124 0.70 1.36 -8.96
C THR A 124 -0.02 2.53 -8.29
N GLU A 125 -1.18 2.28 -7.68
CA GLU A 125 -1.92 3.29 -6.90
C GLU A 125 -1.04 3.89 -5.80
N PHE A 126 -0.34 3.04 -5.03
CA PHE A 126 0.61 3.51 -4.02
C PHE A 126 1.72 4.38 -4.63
N PHE A 127 2.23 4.01 -5.81
CA PHE A 127 3.29 4.74 -6.49
C PHE A 127 2.82 6.12 -6.99
N GLU A 128 1.62 6.19 -7.57
CA GLU A 128 1.00 7.45 -8.00
C GLU A 128 0.76 8.39 -6.81
N MET A 129 0.29 7.84 -5.68
CA MET A 129 0.18 8.60 -4.43
C MET A 129 1.53 9.18 -4.02
N MET A 130 2.61 8.38 -4.04
CA MET A 130 3.95 8.85 -3.64
C MET A 130 4.55 9.88 -4.62
N LEU A 131 4.10 9.92 -5.88
CA LEU A 131 4.43 10.96 -6.85
C LEU A 131 3.65 12.26 -6.62
N GLY A 132 2.59 12.23 -5.83
CA GLY A 132 1.63 13.33 -5.68
C GLY A 132 0.69 13.47 -6.88
N LEU A 133 0.49 12.39 -7.65
CA LEU A 133 -0.50 12.29 -8.72
C LEU A 133 -1.79 11.76 -8.09
N ASN A 134 -2.44 12.59 -7.28
CA ASN A 134 -3.70 12.26 -6.59
C ASN A 134 -4.90 12.89 -7.26
#